data_AF-A0A9R1WJY3-F1
#
_entry.id   AF-A0A9R1WJY3-F1
#
_cell.length_a   1.000
_cell.length_b   1.000
_cell.length_c   1.000
_cell.angle_alpha   90.00
_cell.angle_beta   90.00
_cell.angle_gamma   90.00
#
_symmetry.space_group_name_H-M   'P 1'
#
loop_
_entity.id
_entity.type
_entity.pdbx_description
1 polymer ?
#
loop_
_entity_poly.entity_id
_entity_poly.type
_entity_poly.pdbx_seq_one_letter_code
_entity_poly.pdbx_strand_id
1 'polypeptide(L)'
;MALRSFPKELGSMKMLEELWLGFTYDIRSPREPVGFHSFTSLSSLKNLNLSWREIEEENFSQNLDELSSLEELYLSGNHKLVKLPSSICHLSRLKRLEVNECPGLKRLCGLPSSIQVLKANDCISLEKIGDLSKEGDWLYKIWLSHNQKLLEDEENQRYLDKMLQLSFIKVVHLYLFNII
;
A
#
# COMPACT_ATOMS: atom_id res chain seq x y z
N MET A 1 -5.23 23.63 -8.48
CA MET A 1 -5.55 24.11 -7.13
C MET A 1 -5.07 23.06 -6.13
N ALA A 2 -4.13 23.40 -5.25
CA ALA A 2 -3.66 22.51 -4.17
C ALA A 2 -4.63 22.63 -3.00
N LEU A 3 -5.19 21.51 -2.54
CA LEU A 3 -5.97 21.48 -1.30
C LEU A 3 -4.99 21.57 -0.13
N ARG A 4 -4.78 22.78 0.41
CA ARG A 4 -3.95 23.04 1.59
C ARG A 4 -4.54 22.43 2.88
N SER A 5 -5.84 22.14 2.86
CA SER A 5 -6.53 21.39 3.92
C SER A 5 -7.65 20.57 3.29
N PHE A 6 -7.96 19.44 3.90
CA PHE A 6 -9.12 18.64 3.51
C PHE A 6 -10.40 19.44 3.84
N PRO A 7 -11.29 19.70 2.86
CA PRO A 7 -12.50 20.48 3.09
C PRO A 7 -13.33 19.85 4.21
N LYS A 8 -13.74 20.65 5.19
CA LYS A 8 -14.56 20.14 6.32
C LYS A 8 -15.86 19.51 5.82
N GLU A 9 -16.35 20.00 4.68
CA GLU A 9 -17.54 19.56 3.98
C GLU A 9 -17.43 18.09 3.54
N LEU A 10 -16.22 17.61 3.19
CA LEU A 10 -16.01 16.22 2.78
C LEU A 10 -16.29 15.25 3.94
N GLY A 11 -15.92 15.59 5.17
CA GLY A 11 -16.20 14.74 6.34
C GLY A 11 -17.70 14.53 6.63
N SER A 12 -18.58 15.29 5.98
CA SER A 12 -20.04 15.09 6.06
C SER A 12 -20.60 14.15 5.00
N MET A 13 -19.79 13.76 4.00
CA MET A 13 -20.19 12.94 2.86
C MET A 13 -20.23 11.45 3.22
N LYS A 14 -21.20 11.06 4.05
CA LYS A 14 -21.36 9.67 4.55
C LYS A 14 -21.58 8.61 3.48
N MET A 15 -21.91 9.00 2.25
CA MET A 15 -22.11 8.09 1.11
C MET A 15 -20.92 8.08 0.14
N LEU A 16 -19.84 8.82 0.43
CA LEU A 16 -18.67 8.85 -0.42
C LEU A 16 -17.92 7.51 -0.35
N GLU A 17 -17.91 6.76 -1.45
CA GLU A 17 -17.23 5.46 -1.52
C GLU A 17 -15.85 5.56 -2.18
N GLU A 18 -15.60 6.59 -2.98
CA GLU A 18 -14.35 6.76 -3.71
C GLU A 18 -13.80 8.17 -3.56
N LEU A 19 -12.51 8.28 -3.26
CA LEU A 19 -11.81 9.55 -3.11
C LEU A 19 -10.43 9.50 -3.78
N TRP A 20 -10.31 10.22 -4.89
CA TRP A 20 -9.11 10.28 -5.71
C TRP A 20 -8.42 11.62 -5.54
N LEU A 21 -7.38 11.66 -4.72
CA LEU A 21 -6.59 12.87 -4.46
C LEU A 21 -5.17 12.80 -5.00
N GLY A 22 -4.71 11.60 -5.35
CA GLY A 22 -3.41 11.35 -5.96
C GLY A 22 -3.43 11.41 -7.48
N PHE A 23 -2.26 11.17 -8.06
CA PHE A 23 -2.03 11.21 -9.51
C PHE A 23 -1.73 9.82 -10.06
N THR A 24 -1.99 9.60 -11.34
CA THR A 24 -1.75 8.30 -12.00
C THR A 24 -0.39 8.21 -12.68
N TYR A 25 0.41 9.28 -12.66
CA TYR A 25 1.73 9.35 -13.28
C TYR A 25 2.62 10.33 -12.50
N ASP A 26 3.93 10.19 -12.66
CA ASP A 26 4.93 11.10 -12.11
C ASP A 26 4.61 12.54 -12.51
N ILE A 27 4.30 13.35 -11.50
CA ILE A 27 4.20 14.79 -11.65
C ILE A 27 5.55 15.39 -11.26
N ARG A 28 6.11 16.24 -12.12
CA ARG A 28 7.40 16.96 -11.91
C ARG A 28 7.55 17.61 -10.52
N SER A 29 6.45 17.77 -9.78
CA SER A 29 6.47 18.07 -8.35
C SER A 29 5.26 17.38 -7.67
N PRO A 30 5.48 16.42 -6.76
CA PRO A 30 4.42 15.81 -5.97
C PRO A 30 3.74 16.85 -5.07
N ARG A 31 2.46 16.62 -4.75
CA ARG A 31 1.67 17.58 -3.96
C ARG A 31 1.86 17.36 -2.46
N GLU A 32 1.55 18.39 -1.67
CA GLU A 32 1.59 18.30 -0.21
C GLU A 32 0.79 17.09 0.32
N PRO A 33 1.27 16.43 1.40
CA PRO A 33 0.58 15.30 2.00
C PRO A 33 -0.73 15.71 2.64
N VAL A 34 -1.64 14.73 2.75
CA VAL A 34 -2.86 14.86 3.55
C VAL A 34 -2.84 13.77 4.59
N GLY A 35 -3.06 14.15 5.85
CA GLY A 35 -3.10 13.19 6.93
C GLY A 35 -4.37 12.34 6.89
N PHE A 36 -4.25 11.06 7.22
CA PHE A 36 -5.35 10.09 7.23
C PHE A 36 -6.48 10.46 8.19
N HIS A 37 -6.21 11.29 9.22
CA HIS A 37 -7.22 11.87 10.11
C HIS A 37 -8.32 12.63 9.33
N SER A 38 -8.02 13.12 8.12
CA SER A 38 -8.98 13.79 7.25
C SER A 38 -10.07 12.86 6.72
N PHE A 39 -9.82 11.55 6.70
CA PHE A 39 -10.70 10.58 6.07
C PHE A 39 -11.49 9.75 7.07
N THR A 40 -11.17 9.79 8.37
CA THR A 40 -11.74 8.84 9.33
C THR A 40 -13.24 9.01 9.58
N SER A 41 -13.81 10.16 9.22
CA SER A 41 -15.26 10.40 9.21
C SER A 41 -15.99 9.81 7.99
N LEU A 42 -15.26 9.38 6.95
CA LEU A 42 -15.79 8.83 5.71
C LEU A 42 -16.05 7.33 5.85
N SER A 43 -17.02 6.95 6.68
CA SER A 43 -17.29 5.55 7.05
C SER A 43 -17.64 4.62 5.89
N SER A 44 -18.06 5.16 4.74
CA SER A 44 -18.41 4.40 3.53
C SER A 44 -17.29 4.36 2.50
N LEU A 45 -16.14 5.01 2.77
CA LEU A 45 -15.03 5.09 1.84
C LEU A 45 -14.43 3.71 1.61
N LYS A 46 -14.48 3.24 0.36
CA LYS A 46 -13.93 1.97 -0.10
C LYS A 46 -12.60 2.16 -0.82
N ASN A 47 -12.49 3.22 -1.63
CA ASN A 47 -11.32 3.44 -2.48
C ASN A 47 -10.68 4.78 -2.18
N LEU A 48 -9.40 4.76 -1.78
CA LEU A 48 -8.63 5.96 -1.46
C LEU A 48 -7.34 5.98 -2.27
N ASN A 49 -7.17 7.02 -3.10
CA ASN A 49 -5.93 7.26 -3.82
C ASN A 49 -5.21 8.51 -3.29
N LEU A 50 -4.01 8.28 -2.77
CA LEU A 50 -3.04 9.26 -2.26
C LEU A 50 -1.67 9.10 -2.94
N SER A 51 -1.63 8.58 -4.17
CA SER A 51 -0.40 8.46 -4.94
C SER A 51 0.21 9.85 -5.26
N TRP A 52 1.53 9.96 -5.26
CA TRP A 52 2.28 11.20 -5.58
C TRP A 52 1.92 12.41 -4.70
N ARG A 53 1.82 12.17 -3.38
CA ARG A 53 1.44 13.18 -2.37
C ARG A 53 2.45 13.38 -1.26
N GLU A 54 3.71 12.97 -1.43
CA GLU A 54 4.73 13.08 -0.38
C GLU A 54 4.26 12.47 0.97
N ILE A 55 3.48 11.38 0.93
CA ILE A 55 3.02 10.70 2.14
C ILE A 55 4.22 10.11 2.89
N GLU A 56 4.29 10.41 4.17
CA GLU A 56 5.28 9.94 5.14
C GLU A 56 4.57 9.16 6.26
N GLU A 57 5.33 8.49 7.12
CA GLU A 57 4.78 7.73 8.26
C GLU A 57 3.90 8.60 9.18
N GLU A 58 4.29 9.85 9.40
CA GLU A 58 3.58 10.79 10.28
C GLU A 58 2.22 11.23 9.73
N ASN A 59 1.94 10.99 8.44
CA ASN A 59 0.65 11.33 7.87
C ASN A 59 -0.43 10.28 8.18
N PHE A 60 -0.05 9.09 8.63
CA PHE A 60 -1.02 8.09 9.04
C PHE A 60 -1.65 8.44 10.40
N SER A 61 -2.95 8.20 10.54
CA SER A 61 -3.64 8.34 11.83
C SER A 61 -3.34 7.13 12.70
N GLN A 62 -3.39 7.31 14.02
CA GLN A 62 -3.31 6.18 14.96
C GLN A 62 -4.52 5.24 14.81
N ASN A 63 -5.69 5.77 14.46
CA ASN A 63 -6.96 5.04 14.35
C ASN A 63 -7.33 4.74 12.88
N LEU A 64 -6.51 3.96 12.18
CA LEU A 64 -6.85 3.54 10.81
C LEU A 64 -8.10 2.62 10.76
N ASP A 65 -8.45 1.98 11.87
CA ASP A 65 -9.65 1.18 12.04
C ASP A 65 -10.96 1.96 11.81
N GLU A 66 -10.95 3.29 11.95
CA GLU A 66 -12.08 4.15 11.59
C GLU A 66 -12.39 4.10 10.08
N LEU A 67 -11.39 3.80 9.23
CA LEU A 67 -11.55 3.53 7.79
C LEU A 67 -12.00 2.08 7.53
N SER A 68 -12.96 1.61 8.32
CA SER A 68 -13.42 0.21 8.36
C SER A 68 -13.98 -0.32 7.04
N SER A 69 -14.45 0.56 6.14
CA SER A 69 -14.96 0.18 4.82
C SER A 69 -13.90 0.15 3.72
N LEU A 70 -12.66 0.57 4.00
CA LEU A 70 -11.64 0.75 2.97
C LEU A 70 -11.22 -0.61 2.38
N GLU A 71 -11.37 -0.74 1.06
CA GLU A 71 -11.07 -1.95 0.28
C GLU A 71 -9.83 -1.77 -0.60
N GLU A 72 -9.58 -0.56 -1.12
CA GLU A 72 -8.44 -0.28 -2.00
C GLU A 72 -7.70 1.00 -1.58
N LEU A 73 -6.38 0.87 -1.38
CA LEU A 73 -5.50 1.97 -0.99
C LEU A 73 -4.34 2.11 -1.99
N TYR A 74 -4.24 3.28 -2.60
CA TYR A 74 -3.17 3.63 -3.55
C TYR A 74 -2.27 4.71 -2.95
N LEU A 75 -0.98 4.38 -2.86
CA LEU A 75 0.09 5.16 -2.23
C LEU A 75 1.35 5.19 -3.10
N SER A 76 1.23 4.94 -4.40
CA SER A 76 2.39 4.88 -5.31
C SER A 76 3.06 6.25 -5.49
N GLY A 77 4.36 6.29 -5.76
CA GLY A 77 5.08 7.55 -5.99
C GLY A 77 5.26 8.42 -4.73
N ASN A 78 5.13 7.84 -3.53
CA ASN A 78 5.38 8.56 -2.27
C ASN A 78 6.84 8.33 -1.83
N HIS A 79 7.74 9.18 -2.31
CA HIS A 79 9.19 8.97 -2.21
C HIS A 79 9.75 8.92 -0.79
N LYS A 80 9.09 9.60 0.15
CA LYS A 80 9.50 9.67 1.55
C LYS A 80 8.83 8.64 2.46
N LEU A 81 7.95 7.80 1.92
CA LEU A 81 7.31 6.74 2.68
C LEU A 81 8.34 5.66 3.03
N VAL A 82 8.80 5.59 4.28
CA VAL A 82 9.81 4.61 4.71
C VAL A 82 9.21 3.26 5.11
N LYS A 83 8.03 3.28 5.73
CA LYS A 83 7.25 2.09 6.14
C LYS A 83 5.79 2.48 6.32
N LEU A 84 4.91 1.49 6.30
CA LEU A 84 3.51 1.64 6.71
C LEU A 84 3.40 1.65 8.25
N PRO A 85 2.40 2.32 8.82
CA PRO A 85 2.15 2.26 10.26
C PRO A 85 1.73 0.83 10.66
N SER A 86 2.06 0.42 11.89
CA SER A 86 1.66 -0.91 12.38
C SER A 86 0.14 -1.11 12.40
N SER A 87 -0.64 -0.04 12.56
CA SER A 87 -2.11 -0.05 12.53
C SER A 87 -2.71 -0.35 11.16
N ILE A 88 -1.92 -0.44 10.08
CA ILE A 88 -2.41 -0.84 8.75
C ILE A 88 -3.06 -2.24 8.79
N CYS A 89 -2.63 -3.11 9.71
CA CYS A 89 -3.23 -4.44 9.90
C CYS A 89 -4.68 -4.39 10.38
N HIS A 90 -5.14 -3.26 10.93
CA HIS A 90 -6.51 -3.09 11.41
C HIS A 90 -7.51 -2.75 10.29
N LEU A 91 -7.03 -2.47 9.07
CA LEU A 91 -7.89 -2.26 7.90
C LEU A 91 -8.45 -3.61 7.41
N SER A 92 -9.39 -4.16 8.18
CA SER A 92 -9.92 -5.52 8.02
C SER A 92 -10.59 -5.80 6.67
N ARG A 93 -10.97 -4.77 5.90
CA ARG A 93 -11.57 -4.92 4.57
C ARG A 93 -10.63 -4.59 3.42
N LEU A 94 -9.39 -4.19 3.70
CA LEU A 94 -8.42 -3.81 2.68
C LEU A 94 -8.03 -5.04 1.85
N LYS A 95 -8.38 -5.03 0.57
CA LYS A 95 -8.10 -6.11 -0.40
C LYS A 95 -6.93 -5.76 -1.31
N ARG A 96 -6.74 -4.47 -1.61
CA ARG A 96 -5.69 -3.98 -2.51
C ARG A 96 -4.84 -2.91 -1.85
N LEU A 97 -3.53 -3.08 -1.95
CA LEU A 97 -2.54 -2.07 -1.60
C LEU A 97 -1.56 -1.86 -2.76
N GLU A 98 -1.39 -0.61 -3.20
CA GLU A 98 -0.42 -0.24 -4.23
C GLU A 98 0.56 0.83 -3.73
N VAL A 99 1.84 0.47 -3.61
CA VAL A 99 2.95 1.33 -3.16
C VAL A 99 4.09 1.29 -4.18
N ASN A 100 3.79 1.21 -5.48
CA ASN A 100 4.83 1.24 -6.53
C ASN A 100 5.60 2.55 -6.49
N GLU A 101 6.85 2.54 -6.97
CA GLU A 101 7.66 3.75 -7.12
C GLU A 101 7.80 4.52 -5.79
N CYS A 102 7.93 3.78 -4.67
CA CYS A 102 8.22 4.33 -3.35
C CYS A 102 9.69 4.02 -2.99
N PRO A 103 10.68 4.76 -3.55
CA PRO A 103 12.11 4.46 -3.39
C PRO A 103 12.61 4.58 -1.95
N GLY A 104 11.90 5.30 -1.07
CA GLY A 104 12.20 5.37 0.36
C GLY A 104 11.69 4.17 1.18
N LEU A 105 10.79 3.36 0.63
CA LEU A 105 10.13 2.27 1.36
C LEU A 105 11.14 1.16 1.65
N LYS A 106 11.39 0.90 2.94
CA LYS A 106 12.34 -0.12 3.41
C LYS A 106 11.66 -1.39 3.87
N ARG A 107 10.46 -1.27 4.43
CA ARG A 107 9.77 -2.40 5.07
C ARG A 107 8.30 -2.46 4.68
N LEU A 108 7.84 -3.67 4.40
CA LEU A 108 6.46 -3.98 4.08
C LEU A 108 5.99 -5.18 4.91
N CYS A 109 5.64 -4.92 6.17
CA CYS A 109 5.26 -5.93 7.15
C CYS A 109 3.93 -5.56 7.81
N GLY A 110 3.25 -6.54 8.41
CA GLY A 110 2.02 -6.28 9.19
C GLY A 110 0.84 -5.86 8.32
N LEU A 111 0.72 -6.40 7.12
CA LEU A 111 -0.43 -6.16 6.25
C LEU A 111 -1.70 -6.82 6.83
N PRO A 112 -2.90 -6.30 6.54
CA PRO A 112 -4.14 -6.93 7.01
C PRO A 112 -4.36 -8.30 6.34
N SER A 113 -5.02 -9.21 7.06
CA SER A 113 -5.27 -10.59 6.59
C SER A 113 -6.25 -10.69 5.42
N SER A 114 -6.93 -9.60 5.07
CA SER A 114 -7.84 -9.49 3.94
C SER A 114 -7.16 -9.12 2.62
N ILE A 115 -5.84 -8.84 2.63
CA ILE A 115 -5.10 -8.48 1.42
C ILE A 115 -5.18 -9.61 0.39
N GLN A 116 -5.59 -9.22 -0.82
CA GLN A 116 -5.68 -10.06 -1.99
C GLN A 116 -4.67 -9.68 -3.07
N VAL A 117 -4.36 -8.38 -3.14
CA VAL A 117 -3.52 -7.78 -4.16
C VAL A 117 -2.50 -6.84 -3.53
N LEU A 118 -1.23 -7.10 -3.78
CA LEU A 118 -0.12 -6.25 -3.36
C LEU A 118 0.75 -5.83 -4.54
N LYS A 119 0.93 -4.53 -4.75
CA LYS A 119 1.89 -4.00 -5.73
C LYS A 119 2.92 -3.11 -5.04
N ALA A 120 4.18 -3.44 -5.17
CA ALA A 120 5.31 -2.66 -4.67
C ALA A 120 6.49 -2.78 -5.64
N ASN A 121 6.26 -2.49 -6.91
CA ASN A 121 7.31 -2.44 -7.93
C ASN A 121 8.18 -1.20 -7.74
N ASP A 122 9.45 -1.27 -8.12
CA ASP A 122 10.37 -0.13 -8.17
C ASP A 122 10.58 0.53 -6.78
N CYS A 123 10.44 -0.25 -5.71
CA CYS A 123 10.74 0.14 -4.34
C CYS A 123 12.20 -0.25 -4.01
N ILE A 124 13.15 0.44 -4.63
CA ILE A 124 14.59 0.07 -4.62
C ILE A 124 15.24 -0.03 -3.22
N SER A 125 14.65 0.58 -2.19
CA SER A 125 15.13 0.47 -0.79
C SER A 125 14.49 -0.66 0.00
N LEU A 126 13.54 -1.39 -0.57
CA LEU A 126 12.75 -2.40 0.11
C LEU A 126 13.64 -3.59 0.48
N GLU A 127 13.92 -3.74 1.76
CA GLU A 127 14.85 -4.74 2.32
C GLU A 127 14.14 -5.77 3.20
N LYS A 128 12.89 -5.54 3.62
CA LYS A 128 12.14 -6.49 4.45
C LYS A 128 10.68 -6.58 4.05
N ILE A 129 10.18 -7.81 3.98
CA ILE A 129 8.76 -8.13 3.83
C ILE A 129 8.30 -9.07 4.95
N GLY A 130 7.03 -8.97 5.34
CA GLY A 130 6.41 -9.91 6.27
C GLY A 130 6.12 -11.27 5.63
N ASP A 131 5.97 -12.30 6.46
CA ASP A 131 5.45 -13.60 6.02
C ASP A 131 3.97 -13.48 5.67
N LEU A 132 3.65 -13.12 4.42
CA LEU A 132 2.27 -13.02 3.92
C LEU A 132 1.60 -14.37 3.62
N SER A 133 2.30 -15.48 3.90
CA SER A 133 1.78 -16.82 3.65
C SER A 133 0.73 -17.25 4.67
N LYS A 134 0.64 -16.59 5.83
CA LYS A 134 -0.35 -16.88 6.88
C LYS A 134 -1.72 -16.26 6.58
N GLU A 135 -1.71 -15.24 5.74
CA GLU A 135 -2.83 -14.52 5.14
C GLU A 135 -3.29 -15.24 3.84
N GLY A 136 -2.66 -16.38 3.53
CA GLY A 136 -2.61 -17.11 2.26
C GLY A 136 -3.89 -17.77 1.75
N ASP A 137 -5.07 -17.54 2.37
CA ASP A 137 -6.33 -17.95 1.75
C ASP A 137 -6.76 -16.98 0.63
N TRP A 138 -6.31 -15.72 0.69
CA TRP A 138 -6.85 -14.65 -0.16
C TRP A 138 -5.81 -13.93 -1.03
N LEU A 139 -4.52 -13.94 -0.67
CA LEU A 139 -3.47 -13.30 -1.47
C LEU A 139 -3.21 -14.09 -2.76
N TYR A 140 -3.67 -13.57 -3.90
CA TYR A 140 -3.53 -14.24 -5.20
C TYR A 140 -2.76 -13.43 -6.25
N LYS A 141 -2.39 -12.17 -5.95
CA LYS A 141 -1.61 -11.32 -6.86
C LYS A 141 -0.58 -10.49 -6.10
N ILE A 142 0.69 -10.66 -6.45
CA ILE A 142 1.81 -9.90 -5.90
C ILE A 142 2.72 -9.41 -7.02
N TRP A 143 3.15 -8.16 -6.93
CA TRP A 143 4.11 -7.54 -7.84
C TRP A 143 5.23 -6.86 -7.03
N LEU A 144 6.46 -7.35 -7.21
CA LEU A 144 7.65 -6.92 -6.49
C LEU A 144 8.86 -6.72 -7.43
N SER A 145 8.63 -6.30 -8.68
CA SER A 145 9.72 -6.10 -9.64
C SER A 145 10.65 -4.97 -9.22
N HIS A 146 11.94 -5.09 -9.57
CA HIS A 146 12.97 -4.07 -9.31
C HIS A 146 13.17 -3.71 -7.82
N ASN A 147 13.07 -4.72 -6.94
CA ASN A 147 13.38 -4.62 -5.51
C ASN A 147 14.64 -5.42 -5.16
N GLN A 148 15.82 -5.02 -5.64
CA GLN A 148 17.02 -5.87 -5.54
C GLN A 148 17.39 -6.21 -4.09
N LYS A 149 17.29 -5.24 -3.17
CA LYS A 149 17.63 -5.45 -1.75
C LYS A 149 16.77 -6.49 -1.05
N LEU A 150 15.54 -6.70 -1.51
CA LEU A 150 14.63 -7.67 -0.92
C LEU A 150 15.18 -9.10 -1.07
N LEU A 151 15.90 -9.36 -2.17
CA LEU A 151 16.48 -10.65 -2.51
C LEU A 151 17.79 -10.92 -1.77
N GLU A 152 18.37 -9.95 -1.07
CA GLU A 152 19.62 -10.14 -0.32
C GLU A 152 19.40 -10.81 1.05
N ASP A 153 18.17 -10.80 1.57
CA ASP A 153 17.80 -11.38 2.87
C ASP A 153 17.19 -12.79 2.68
N GLU A 154 17.85 -13.81 3.26
CA GLU A 154 17.44 -15.22 3.13
C GLU A 154 16.02 -15.49 3.67
N GLU A 155 15.59 -14.74 4.67
CA GLU A 155 14.26 -14.91 5.25
C GLU A 155 13.16 -14.34 4.33
N ASN A 156 13.41 -13.21 3.66
CA ASN A 156 12.53 -12.71 2.61
C ASN A 156 12.42 -13.72 1.47
N GLN A 157 13.54 -14.32 1.03
CA GLN A 157 13.51 -15.36 0.01
C GLN A 157 12.62 -16.53 0.45
N ARG A 158 12.79 -17.01 1.69
CA ARG A 158 11.92 -18.06 2.26
C ARG A 158 10.44 -17.66 2.26
N TYR A 159 10.11 -16.42 2.59
CA TYR A 159 8.72 -15.94 2.56
C TYR A 159 8.18 -15.90 1.14
N LEU A 160 8.95 -15.36 0.20
CA LEU A 160 8.57 -15.33 -1.22
C LEU A 160 8.34 -16.75 -1.72
N ASP A 161 9.29 -17.66 -1.53
CA ASP A 161 9.18 -19.07 -1.92
C ASP A 161 7.94 -19.73 -1.33
N LYS A 162 7.62 -19.47 -0.07
CA LYS A 162 6.40 -19.99 0.57
C LYS A 162 5.14 -19.42 -0.08
N MET A 163 5.12 -18.13 -0.41
CA MET A 163 4.03 -17.53 -1.19
C MET A 163 3.92 -18.14 -2.60
N LEU A 164 5.05 -18.48 -3.24
CA LEU A 164 5.05 -19.18 -4.53
C LEU A 164 4.44 -20.58 -4.43
N GLN A 165 4.81 -21.32 -3.39
CA GLN A 165 4.32 -22.67 -3.16
C GLN A 165 2.81 -22.69 -2.88
N LEU A 166 2.30 -21.71 -2.13
CA LEU A 166 0.87 -21.55 -1.90
C LEU A 166 0.10 -21.10 -3.15
N SER A 167 0.74 -20.32 -4.03
CA SER A 167 0.11 -19.75 -5.23
C SER A 167 0.09 -20.66 -6.47
N PHE A 168 0.53 -21.93 -6.36
CA PHE A 168 0.37 -22.95 -7.43
C PHE A 168 -1.09 -23.16 -7.89
N ILE A 169 -2.09 -22.54 -7.26
CA ILE A 169 -3.49 -22.60 -7.70
C ILE A 169 -3.93 -21.44 -8.62
N LYS A 170 -3.35 -20.23 -8.67
CA LYS A 170 -3.83 -19.19 -9.63
C LYS A 170 -2.76 -18.21 -10.14
N VAL A 171 -2.29 -18.50 -11.36
CA VAL A 171 -1.77 -17.56 -12.39
C VAL A 171 -0.34 -17.04 -12.17
N VAL A 172 0.59 -17.81 -12.75
CA VAL A 172 1.69 -17.38 -13.65
C VAL A 172 1.71 -15.87 -13.92
N HIS A 173 2.54 -15.13 -13.19
CA HIS A 173 3.39 -14.03 -13.66
C HIS A 173 4.28 -13.55 -12.50
N LEU A 174 5.02 -14.47 -11.91
CA LEU A 174 6.19 -14.10 -11.16
C LEU A 174 7.29 -13.96 -12.20
N TYR A 175 7.61 -12.72 -12.55
CA TYR A 175 8.90 -12.38 -13.12
C TYR A 175 9.96 -12.59 -12.02
N LEU A 176 10.15 -13.85 -11.63
CA LEU A 176 11.40 -14.31 -11.09
C LEU A 176 12.32 -14.44 -12.30
N PHE A 177 13.43 -13.69 -12.23
CA PHE A 177 14.43 -13.49 -13.26
C PHE A 177 14.05 -12.53 -14.39
N ASN A 178 14.35 -11.26 -14.16
CA ASN A 178 15.23 -10.56 -15.09
C ASN A 178 16.45 -10.09 -14.29
N ILE A 179 17.45 -10.97 -14.20
CA ILE A 179 18.84 -10.51 -14.24
C ILE A 179 19.06 -10.17 -15.71
N ILE A 180 19.15 -8.87 -16.03
CA ILE A 180 20.14 -8.21 -16.91
C ILE A 180 20.17 -6.75 -16.47
#